data_AF-A0A3M8A352-F1
#
_entry.id   AF-A0A3M8A352-F1
#
_cell.length_a   1.000
_cell.length_b   1.000
_cell.length_c   1.000
_cell.angle_alpha   90.00
_cell.angle_beta   90.00
_cell.angle_gamma   90.00
#
_symmetry.space_group_name_H-M   'P 1'
#
loop_
_entity.id
_entity.type
_entity.pdbx_description
1 polymer ?
#
loop_
_entity_poly.entity_id
_entity_poly.type
_entity_poly.pdbx_seq_one_letter_code
_entity_poly.pdbx_strand_id
1 'polypeptide(L)'
;MNDLIVTLEPWRPWPLLWPAVVLLVAVVVSIIGGRRSSLPVRETGFVLFVLGGFAMGAMAWSMSAIWDTEQRSAALIAHGYRTPTFGGVDNPTAIASGIIEFHAVGPDGERVRGNLVSLGGDEWRVRILGD
;
A
#
# COMPACT_ATOMS: atom_id res chain seq x y z
N MET A 1 11.64 -4.16 -29.83
CA MET A 1 10.71 -4.06 -28.68
C MET A 1 11.27 -2.99 -27.77
N ASN A 2 10.59 -1.86 -27.64
CA ASN A 2 11.02 -0.82 -26.69
C ASN A 2 10.54 -1.25 -25.31
N ASP A 3 11.47 -1.67 -24.45
CA ASP A 3 11.18 -1.90 -23.04
C ASP A 3 10.82 -0.55 -22.41
N LEU A 4 9.59 -0.43 -21.92
CA LEU A 4 9.14 0.77 -21.22
C LEU A 4 9.52 0.63 -19.75
N ILE A 5 10.33 1.56 -19.24
CA ILE A 5 10.71 1.64 -17.84
C ILE A 5 9.88 2.75 -17.20
N VAL A 6 9.18 2.42 -16.12
CA VAL A 6 8.38 3.35 -15.32
C VAL A 6 8.96 3.46 -13.92
N THR A 7 8.98 4.68 -13.40
CA THR A 7 9.37 4.96 -12.02
C THR A 7 8.11 5.18 -11.20
N LEU A 8 7.97 4.45 -10.09
CA LEU A 8 6.87 4.61 -9.15
C LEU A 8 7.28 5.56 -8.03
N GLU A 9 6.40 6.46 -7.60
CA GLU A 9 6.74 7.29 -6.43
C GLU A 9 6.79 6.43 -5.16
N PRO A 10 7.81 6.62 -4.31
CA PRO A 10 7.92 5.89 -3.06
C PRO A 10 6.73 6.22 -2.15
N TRP A 11 6.34 5.22 -1.35
CA TRP A 11 5.21 5.34 -0.45
C TRP A 11 5.38 6.51 0.53
N ARG A 12 4.35 7.35 0.62
CA ARG A 12 4.32 8.50 1.54
C ARG A 12 3.50 8.15 2.80
N PRO A 13 4.13 8.05 3.99
CA PRO A 13 3.48 7.59 5.22
C PRO A 13 2.54 8.60 5.88
N TRP A 14 2.26 9.75 5.25
CA TRP A 14 1.46 10.83 5.86
C TRP A 14 0.10 10.37 6.42
N PRO A 15 -0.61 9.36 5.87
CA PRO A 15 -1.86 8.92 6.45
C PRO A 15 -1.70 8.25 7.82
N LEU A 16 -0.50 7.77 8.15
CA LEU A 16 -0.18 7.19 9.45
C LEU A 16 -0.07 8.21 10.58
N LEU A 17 -0.06 9.51 10.25
CA LEU A 17 -0.09 10.55 11.26
C LEU A 17 -1.37 10.45 12.10
N TRP A 18 -2.52 10.13 11.51
CA TRP A 18 -3.79 9.98 12.24
C TRP A 18 -3.77 8.86 13.29
N PRO A 19 -3.46 7.59 12.94
CA PRO A 19 -3.38 6.53 13.95
C PRO A 19 -2.24 6.78 14.96
N ALA A 20 -1.14 7.43 14.58
CA ALA A 20 -0.10 7.82 15.52
C ALA A 20 -0.60 8.81 16.59
N VAL A 21 -1.42 9.79 16.19
CA VAL A 21 -2.07 10.73 17.12
C VAL A 21 -3.02 10.00 18.07
N VAL A 22 -3.84 9.05 17.56
CA VAL A 22 -4.73 8.24 18.39
C VAL A 22 -3.96 7.43 19.42
N LEU A 23 -2.83 6.83 19.02
CA LEU A 23 -1.95 6.10 19.94
C LEU A 23 -1.35 7.00 21.02
N LEU A 24 -0.89 8.20 20.65
CA LEU A 24 -0.40 9.18 21.62
C LEU A 24 -1.47 9.55 22.64
N VAL A 25 -2.71 9.77 22.21
CA VAL A 25 -3.84 10.04 23.10
C VAL A 25 -4.10 8.84 24.02
N ALA A 26 -4.09 7.61 23.50
CA ALA A 26 -4.29 6.39 24.29
C ALA A 26 -3.20 6.23 25.38
N VAL A 27 -1.95 6.49 25.04
CA VAL A 27 -0.82 6.48 26.00
C VAL A 27 -1.04 7.52 27.10
N VAL A 28 -1.40 8.75 26.74
CA VAL A 28 -1.67 9.83 27.72
C VAL A 28 -2.81 9.45 28.66
N VAL A 29 -3.91 8.90 28.14
CA VAL A 29 -5.06 8.42 28.94
C VAL A 29 -4.63 7.32 29.91
N SER A 30 -3.81 6.36 29.45
CA SER A 30 -3.28 5.28 30.28
C SER A 30 -2.40 5.80 31.43
N ILE A 31 -1.51 6.76 31.15
CA ILE A 31 -0.65 7.41 32.16
C ILE A 31 -1.49 8.16 33.20
N ILE A 32 -2.50 8.92 32.75
CA ILE A 32 -3.42 9.65 33.65
C ILE A 32 -4.20 8.67 34.54
N GLY A 33 -4.65 7.54 33.98
CA GLY A 33 -5.33 6.48 34.72
C GLY A 33 -4.45 5.86 35.81
N GLY A 34 -3.19 5.58 35.48
CA GLY A 34 -2.20 5.08 36.45
C GLY A 34 -1.95 6.06 37.61
N ARG A 35 -1.88 7.37 37.33
CA ARG A 35 -1.69 8.41 38.36
C ARG A 35 -2.88 8.59 39.30
N ARG A 36 -4.10 8.27 38.86
CA ARG A 36 -5.33 8.37 39.67
C ARG A 36 -5.64 7.11 40.49
N SER A 37 -4.78 6.09 40.48
CA SER A 37 -5.01 4.79 41.13
C SER A 37 -6.35 4.13 40.76
N SER A 38 -6.89 4.45 39.58
CA SER A 38 -8.16 3.91 39.11
C SER A 38 -7.90 2.73 38.17
N LEU A 39 -8.11 1.53 38.69
CA LEU A 39 -8.06 0.26 37.94
C LEU A 39 -8.80 0.31 36.59
N PRO A 40 -10.08 0.73 36.52
CA PRO A 40 -10.81 0.72 35.25
C PRO A 40 -10.23 1.69 34.21
N VAL A 41 -9.66 2.82 34.63
CA VAL A 41 -9.05 3.79 33.71
C VAL A 41 -7.72 3.26 33.15
N ARG A 42 -6.94 2.54 33.97
CA ARG A 42 -5.69 1.90 33.54
C ARG A 42 -5.95 0.78 32.52
N GLU A 43 -6.94 -0.08 32.78
CA GLU A 43 -7.31 -1.17 31.88
C GLU A 43 -7.87 -0.64 30.55
N THR A 44 -8.73 0.38 30.60
CA THR A 44 -9.24 1.04 29.39
C THR A 44 -8.11 1.63 28.55
N GLY A 45 -7.13 2.30 29.19
CA GLY A 45 -5.96 2.84 28.49
C GLY A 45 -5.10 1.76 27.82
N PHE A 46 -4.92 0.61 28.47
CA PHE A 46 -4.20 -0.52 27.89
C PHE A 46 -4.93 -1.14 26.70
N VAL A 47 -6.25 -1.35 26.82
CA VAL A 47 -7.08 -1.87 25.71
C VAL A 47 -7.04 -0.92 24.52
N LEU A 48 -7.19 0.39 24.76
CA LEU A 48 -7.08 1.41 23.71
C LEU A 48 -5.70 1.43 23.05
N PHE A 49 -4.63 1.23 23.81
CA PHE A 49 -3.27 1.15 23.28
C PHE A 49 -3.09 -0.07 22.36
N VAL A 50 -3.52 -1.26 22.81
CA VAL A 50 -3.42 -2.49 22.01
C VAL A 50 -4.26 -2.39 20.72
N LEU A 51 -5.53 -1.96 20.85
CA LEU A 51 -6.41 -1.80 19.70
C LEU A 51 -5.90 -0.72 18.74
N GLY A 52 -5.40 0.40 19.26
CA GLY A 52 -4.82 1.47 18.46
C GLY A 52 -3.56 1.02 17.72
N GLY A 53 -2.70 0.24 18.37
CA GLY A 53 -1.47 -0.30 17.77
C GLY A 53 -1.80 -1.26 16.63
N PHE A 54 -2.76 -2.15 16.85
CA PHE A 54 -3.22 -3.08 15.83
C PHE A 54 -3.89 -2.36 14.65
N ALA A 55 -4.76 -1.39 14.93
CA ALA A 55 -5.40 -0.57 13.91
C ALA A 55 -4.35 0.20 13.08
N MET A 56 -3.32 0.76 13.72
CA MET A 56 -2.24 1.45 13.02
C MET A 56 -1.49 0.51 12.08
N GLY A 57 -1.12 -0.69 12.53
CA GLY A 57 -0.45 -1.69 11.70
C GLY A 57 -1.30 -2.13 10.51
N ALA A 58 -2.58 -2.39 10.74
CA ALA A 58 -3.53 -2.76 9.69
C ALA A 58 -3.74 -1.63 8.66
N MET A 59 -3.85 -0.38 9.13
CA MET A 59 -3.95 0.79 8.24
C MET A 59 -2.66 0.99 7.45
N ALA A 60 -1.48 0.87 8.06
CA ALA A 60 -0.20 0.98 7.35
C ALA A 60 -0.11 -0.02 6.21
N TRP A 61 -0.44 -1.29 6.48
CA TRP A 61 -0.44 -2.34 5.48
C TRP A 61 -1.42 -2.04 4.33
N SER A 62 -2.69 -1.76 4.66
CA SER A 62 -3.74 -1.51 3.66
C SER A 62 -3.44 -0.28 2.80
N MET A 63 -3.02 0.82 3.42
CA MET A 63 -2.74 2.06 2.71
C MET A 63 -1.48 1.98 1.86
N SER A 64 -0.47 1.20 2.29
CA SER A 64 0.70 0.91 1.45
C SER A 64 0.29 0.13 0.20
N ALA A 65 -0.57 -0.88 0.34
CA ALA A 65 -1.02 -1.67 -0.81
C ALA A 65 -1.88 -0.85 -1.80
N ILE A 66 -2.74 0.03 -1.28
CA ILE A 66 -3.56 0.95 -2.10
C ILE A 66 -2.65 1.93 -2.87
N TRP A 67 -1.70 2.57 -2.18
CA TRP A 67 -0.75 3.49 -2.81
C TRP A 67 0.04 2.83 -3.94
N ASP A 68 0.59 1.65 -3.69
CA ASP A 68 1.31 0.86 -4.70
C ASP A 68 0.45 0.62 -5.95
N THR A 69 -0.82 0.28 -5.75
CA THR A 69 -1.76 0.02 -6.84
C THR A 69 -2.07 1.30 -7.63
N GLU A 70 -2.32 2.40 -6.93
CA GLU A 70 -2.56 3.71 -7.53
C GLU A 70 -1.36 4.17 -8.35
N GLN A 71 -0.14 4.08 -7.83
CA GLN A 71 1.07 4.50 -8.54
C GLN A 71 1.32 3.66 -9.79
N ARG A 72 1.15 2.33 -9.71
CA ARG A 72 1.24 1.46 -10.89
C ARG A 72 0.20 1.82 -11.95
N SER A 73 -1.02 2.13 -11.52
CA SER A 73 -2.08 2.54 -12.44
C SER A 73 -1.76 3.88 -13.11
N ALA A 74 -1.29 4.86 -12.34
CA ALA A 74 -0.96 6.20 -12.82
C ALA A 74 0.20 6.15 -13.82
N ALA A 75 1.23 5.35 -13.54
CA ALA A 75 2.35 5.13 -14.45
C ALA A 75 1.90 4.53 -15.79
N LEU A 76 1.08 3.48 -15.77
CA LEU A 76 0.54 2.88 -17.00
C LEU A 76 -0.37 3.86 -17.77
N ILE A 77 -1.20 4.63 -17.06
CA ILE A 77 -2.08 5.65 -17.66
C ILE A 77 -1.28 6.75 -18.34
N ALA A 78 -0.17 7.19 -17.73
CA ALA A 78 0.74 8.18 -18.33
C ALA A 78 1.33 7.71 -19.67
N HIS A 79 1.40 6.40 -19.89
CA HIS A 79 1.89 5.79 -21.14
C HIS A 79 0.78 5.35 -22.10
N GLY A 80 -0.46 5.78 -21.87
CA GLY A 80 -1.58 5.57 -22.78
C GLY A 80 -2.39 4.30 -22.54
N TYR A 81 -2.04 3.51 -21.52
CA TYR A 81 -2.87 2.38 -21.11
C TYR A 81 -4.11 2.86 -20.34
N ARG A 82 -5.27 2.27 -20.60
CA ARG A 82 -6.52 2.60 -19.91
C ARG A 82 -6.97 1.45 -19.02
N THR A 83 -7.62 1.81 -17.91
CA THR A 83 -8.20 0.88 -16.92
C THR A 83 -7.26 -0.29 -16.56
N PRO A 84 -6.02 -0.02 -16.12
CA PRO A 84 -5.12 -1.09 -15.72
C PRO A 84 -5.66 -1.81 -14.48
N THR A 85 -5.71 -3.14 -14.56
CA THR A 85 -6.02 -4.03 -13.44
C THR A 85 -4.83 -4.95 -13.20
N PHE A 86 -4.59 -5.29 -11.93
CA PHE A 86 -3.41 -6.06 -11.52
C PHE A 86 -3.81 -7.43 -11.00
N GLY A 87 -3.12 -8.47 -11.45
CA GLY A 87 -3.27 -9.84 -10.98
C GLY A 87 -2.32 -10.13 -9.81
N GLY A 88 -2.71 -11.06 -8.95
CA GLY A 88 -1.84 -11.53 -7.85
C GLY A 88 -1.68 -10.54 -6.69
N VAL A 89 -2.48 -9.47 -6.63
CA VAL A 89 -2.48 -8.50 -5.50
C VAL A 89 -2.83 -9.18 -4.17
N ASP A 90 -3.61 -10.26 -4.23
CA ASP A 90 -3.99 -11.07 -3.07
C ASP A 90 -2.96 -12.19 -2.76
N ASN A 91 -1.92 -12.34 -3.60
CA ASN A 91 -0.89 -13.36 -3.42
C ASN A 91 0.46 -12.72 -3.02
N PRO A 92 0.83 -12.75 -1.74
CA PRO A 92 2.09 -12.17 -1.25
C PRO A 92 3.33 -12.75 -1.93
N THR A 93 3.28 -14.01 -2.37
CA THR A 93 4.40 -14.66 -3.06
C THR A 93 4.61 -14.15 -4.48
N ALA A 94 3.53 -13.73 -5.17
CA ALA A 94 3.63 -13.10 -6.49
C ALA A 94 4.31 -11.73 -6.37
N ILE A 95 3.94 -10.93 -5.36
CA ILE A 95 4.55 -9.63 -5.09
C ILE A 95 6.04 -9.79 -4.74
N ALA A 96 6.38 -10.78 -3.90
CA ALA A 96 7.77 -11.07 -3.52
C ALA A 96 8.64 -11.51 -4.71
N SER A 97 8.04 -12.06 -5.77
CA SER A 97 8.77 -12.44 -6.99
C SER A 97 9.24 -11.23 -7.82
N GLY A 98 8.75 -10.02 -7.50
CA GLY A 98 9.03 -8.82 -8.28
C GLY A 98 8.37 -8.80 -9.65
N ILE A 99 7.42 -9.72 -9.91
CA ILE A 99 6.65 -9.80 -11.14
C ILE A 99 5.18 -9.63 -10.80
N ILE A 100 4.56 -8.61 -11.40
CA ILE A 100 3.15 -8.30 -11.23
C ILE A 100 2.46 -8.36 -12.59
N GLU A 101 1.51 -9.27 -12.73
CA GLU A 101 0.70 -9.35 -13.94
C GLU A 101 -0.27 -8.17 -13.99
N PHE A 102 -0.47 -7.60 -15.19
CA PHE A 102 -1.48 -6.58 -15.41
C PHE A 102 -2.26 -6.86 -16.69
N HIS A 103 -3.50 -6.37 -16.69
CA HIS A 103 -4.36 -6.29 -17.85
C HIS A 103 -4.74 -4.83 -18.04
N ALA A 104 -4.66 -4.32 -19.27
CA ALA A 104 -5.06 -2.96 -19.56
C ALA A 104 -5.63 -2.89 -20.97
N VAL A 105 -6.23 -1.76 -21.32
CA VAL A 105 -6.52 -1.42 -22.71
C VAL A 105 -5.34 -0.61 -23.23
N GLY A 106 -4.67 -1.09 -24.27
CA GLY A 106 -3.55 -0.40 -24.90
C GLY A 106 -3.94 0.92 -25.55
N PRO A 107 -2.95 1.73 -25.99
CA PRO A 107 -3.20 2.98 -26.69
C PRO A 107 -4.08 2.81 -27.94
N ASP A 108 -3.97 1.64 -28.59
CA ASP A 108 -4.70 1.27 -29.80
C ASP A 108 -6.13 0.77 -29.52
N GLY A 109 -6.55 0.74 -28.24
CA GLY A 109 -7.90 0.30 -27.83
C GLY A 109 -8.04 -1.21 -27.64
N GLU A 110 -7.00 -2.00 -27.91
CA GLU A 110 -6.98 -3.45 -27.71
C GLU A 110 -6.69 -3.82 -26.26
N ARG A 111 -7.25 -4.94 -25.78
CA ARG A 111 -6.92 -5.45 -24.46
C ARG A 111 -5.56 -6.12 -24.52
N VAL A 112 -4.64 -5.67 -23.67
CA VAL A 112 -3.29 -6.21 -23.55
C VAL A 112 -3.11 -6.88 -22.19
N ARG A 113 -2.34 -7.96 -22.17
CA ARG A 113 -1.80 -8.55 -20.95
C ARG A 113 -0.30 -8.28 -20.90
N GLY A 114 0.22 -8.02 -19.71
CA GLY A 114 1.63 -7.78 -19.53
C GLY A 114 2.09 -8.05 -18.11
N ASN A 115 3.40 -7.94 -17.91
CA ASN A 115 4.05 -8.05 -16.63
C ASN A 115 4.81 -6.76 -16.31
N LEU A 116 4.67 -6.29 -15.09
CA LEU A 116 5.55 -5.32 -14.45
C LEU A 116 6.65 -6.10 -13.74
N VAL A 117 7.89 -5.94 -14.18
CA VAL A 117 9.07 -6.60 -13.61
C VAL A 117 9.91 -5.56 -12.87
N SER A 118 10.06 -5.72 -11.56
CA SER A 118 10.90 -4.82 -10.76
C SER A 118 12.37 -4.92 -11.20
N LEU A 119 12.99 -3.76 -11.42
CA LEU A 119 14.42 -3.65 -11.71
C LEU A 119 15.25 -3.35 -10.45
N GLY A 120 14.58 -3.20 -9.31
CA GLY A 120 15.16 -2.76 -8.04
C GLY A 120 14.77 -1.31 -7.73
N GLY A 121 14.60 -1.01 -6.44
CA GLY A 121 14.12 0.30 -5.99
C GLY A 121 12.73 0.63 -6.55
N ASP A 122 12.63 1.82 -7.13
CA ASP A 122 11.37 2.38 -7.65
C ASP A 122 11.17 2.14 -9.16
N GLU A 123 12.08 1.43 -9.82
CA GLU A 123 12.05 1.19 -11.27
C GLU A 123 11.38 -0.14 -11.64
N TRP A 124 10.49 -0.08 -12.63
CA TRP A 124 9.72 -1.21 -13.12
C TRP A 124 9.73 -1.26 -14.64
N ARG A 125 9.99 -2.44 -15.19
CA ARG A 125 9.91 -2.71 -16.63
C ARG A 125 8.53 -3.23 -16.99
N VAL A 126 7.86 -2.56 -17.93
CA VAL A 126 6.61 -3.02 -18.53
C VAL A 126 6.94 -3.95 -19.69
N ARG A 127 6.53 -5.21 -19.58
CA ARG A 127 6.67 -6.23 -20.62
C ARG A 127 5.30 -6.68 -21.10
N ILE A 128 4.95 -6.37 -22.34
CA ILE A 128 3.72 -6.88 -22.95
C ILE A 128 3.94 -8.36 -23.27
N LEU A 129 3.00 -9.20 -22.83
CA LEU A 129 2.89 -10.58 -23.29
C LEU A 129 1.99 -10.52 -24.52
N GLY A 130 2.60 -10.61 -25.70
CA GLY A 130 1.81 -10.83 -26.92
C GLY A 130 1.00 -12.11 -26.79
N ASP A 131 -0.17 -12.15 -27.41
CA ASP A 131 -0.93 -13.39 -27.60
C ASP A 131 -0.12 -14.43 -28.39
#